data_AF-A0A484LBU0-F1
#
_entry.id   AF-A0A484LBU0-F1
#
_cell.length_a   1.000
_cell.length_b   1.000
_cell.length_c   1.000
_cell.angle_alpha   90.00
_cell.angle_beta   90.00
_cell.angle_gamma   90.00
#
_symmetry.space_group_name_H-M   'P 1'
#
loop_
_entity.id
_entity.type
_entity.pdbx_description
1 polymer ?
#
loop_
_entity_poly.entity_id
_entity_poly.type
_entity_poly.pdbx_seq_one_letter_code
_entity_poly.pdbx_strand_id
1 'polypeptide(L)' 'MMIWFIIGFGIYGKKATKSTLDGIIDTVSAVHPLTPLLSLLKINGKLVLVGLPEKPLDLLAFPLIMGRKLVAGCGIAGIN' A
#
# COMPACT_ATOMS: atom_id res chain seq x y z
N MET A 1 14.09 15.47 8.87
CA MET A 1 13.67 14.17 9.41
C MET A 1 12.22 13.96 9.01
N MET A 2 11.98 13.48 7.78
CA MET A 2 10.64 13.39 7.18
C MET A 2 9.97 12.12 7.71
N ILE A 3 8.88 12.27 8.46
CA ILE A 3 8.10 11.15 8.98
C ILE A 3 7.46 10.44 7.78
N TRP A 4 7.78 9.17 7.62
CA TRP A 4 7.57 8.41 6.40
C TRP A 4 6.36 7.49 6.67
N PHE A 5 5.11 7.98 6.50
CA PHE A 5 3.90 7.31 7.01
C PHE A 5 3.18 6.48 5.94
N ILE A 6 2.95 5.22 6.27
CA ILE A 6 2.01 4.33 5.59
C ILE A 6 0.70 4.41 6.36
N ILE A 7 -0.37 4.82 5.71
CA ILE A 7 -1.69 4.92 6.35
C ILE A 7 -2.50 3.68 5.96
N GLY A 8 -2.71 2.78 6.93
CA GLY A 8 -3.61 1.65 6.78
C GLY A 8 -5.03 2.03 7.20
N PHE A 9 -6.01 1.77 6.35
CA PHE A 9 -7.42 1.82 6.69
C PHE A 9 -7.92 0.41 7.06
N GLY A 10 -8.51 0.30 8.24
CA GLY A 10 -9.04 -0.95 8.77
C GLY A 10 -9.91 -0.71 10.00
N ILE A 11 -10.46 -1.78 10.56
CA ILE A 11 -11.36 -1.69 11.71
C ILE A 11 -10.65 -1.09 12.92
N TYR A 12 -11.26 -0.05 13.50
CA TYR A 12 -10.74 0.67 14.66
C TYR A 12 -10.44 -0.30 15.81
N GLY A 13 -9.19 -0.33 16.28
CA GLY A 13 -8.75 -1.14 17.42
C GLY A 13 -8.09 -2.50 17.12
N LYS A 14 -7.94 -2.92 15.86
CA LYS A 14 -7.14 -4.12 15.52
C LYS A 14 -5.68 -3.77 15.20
N LYS A 15 -4.74 -4.43 15.89
CA LYS A 15 -3.32 -4.46 15.49
C LYS A 15 -3.22 -4.98 14.05
N ALA A 16 -2.40 -4.33 13.21
CA ALA A 16 -2.20 -4.76 11.83
C ALA A 16 -1.62 -6.18 11.81
N THR A 17 -2.42 -7.15 11.39
CA THR A 17 -2.02 -8.53 11.16
C THR A 17 -2.32 -8.90 9.70
N LYS A 18 -1.86 -10.07 9.22
CA LYS A 18 -2.08 -10.45 7.82
C LYS A 18 -3.58 -10.38 7.47
N SER A 19 -3.93 -9.80 6.33
CA SER A 19 -5.30 -9.70 5.81
C SER A 19 -6.29 -8.97 6.74
N THR A 20 -5.90 -7.87 7.39
CA THR A 20 -6.80 -7.05 8.22
C THR A 20 -7.16 -5.70 7.62
N LEU A 21 -6.33 -5.16 6.72
CA LEU A 21 -6.53 -3.83 6.16
C LEU A 21 -7.40 -3.89 4.91
N ASP A 22 -8.33 -2.96 4.81
CA ASP A 22 -9.21 -2.79 3.66
C ASP A 22 -8.51 -1.94 2.58
N GLY A 23 -7.63 -1.03 3.00
CA GLY A 23 -6.78 -0.27 2.10
C GLY A 23 -5.50 0.23 2.75
N ILE A 24 -4.49 0.50 1.93
CA ILE A 24 -3.22 1.10 2.33
C ILE A 24 -2.93 2.27 1.40
N ILE A 25 -2.59 3.42 1.99
CA ILE A 25 -2.03 4.57 1.27
C ILE A 25 -0.54 4.60 1.58
N ASP A 26 0.22 4.40 0.52
CA ASP A 26 1.66 4.36 0.53
C ASP A 26 2.18 5.69 -0.02
N THR A 27 2.74 6.51 0.87
CA THR A 27 3.32 7.80 0.48
C THR A 27 4.82 7.68 0.11
N VAL A 28 5.39 6.46 0.04
CA VAL A 28 6.86 6.25 0.00
C VAL A 28 7.54 6.56 -1.31
N SER A 29 8.25 7.69 -1.32
CA SER A 29 9.17 8.12 -2.38
C SER A 29 10.53 7.40 -2.33
N ALA A 30 10.66 6.33 -1.55
CA ALA A 30 11.85 5.48 -1.48
C ALA A 30 11.52 4.06 -1.97
N VAL A 31 12.54 3.32 -2.41
CA VAL A 31 12.33 1.93 -2.84
C VAL A 31 12.08 1.08 -1.61
N HIS A 32 10.93 0.42 -1.58
CA HIS A 32 10.58 -0.54 -0.53
C HIS A 32 9.71 -1.66 -1.12
N PRO A 33 9.73 -2.87 -0.52
CA PRO A 33 9.00 -4.01 -1.05
C PRO A 33 7.50 -3.90 -0.77
N LEU A 34 6.66 -4.06 -1.81
CA LEU A 34 5.20 -4.05 -1.69
C LEU A 34 4.62 -5.37 -1.18
N THR A 35 5.37 -6.47 -1.32
CA THR A 35 4.97 -7.81 -0.88
C THR A 35 4.43 -7.88 0.56
N PRO A 36 5.10 -7.30 1.58
CA PRO A 36 4.56 -7.25 2.94
C PRO A 36 3.28 -6.42 3.05
N LEU A 37 3.17 -5.29 2.33
CA LEU A 37 1.96 -4.44 2.34
C LEU A 37 0.76 -5.17 1.73
N LEU A 38 0.98 -5.86 0.61
CA LEU A 38 -0.02 -6.73 0.01
C LEU A 38 -0.44 -7.83 0.98
N SER A 39 0.45 -8.41 1.78
CA SER A 39 0.09 -9.44 2.77
C SER A 39 -0.85 -8.93 3.88
N LEU A 40 -0.79 -7.63 4.20
CA LEU A 40 -1.65 -6.99 5.19
C LEU A 40 -3.05 -6.68 4.66
N LEU A 41 -3.19 -6.54 3.33
CA LEU A 41 -4.48 -6.30 2.69
C LEU A 41 -5.37 -7.54 2.66
N LYS A 42 -6.66 -7.32 2.95
CA LYS A 42 -7.75 -8.27 2.76
C LYS A 42 -7.97 -8.64 1.29
N ILE A 43 -8.82 -9.64 1.06
CA ILE A 43 -9.38 -9.92 -0.27
C ILE A 43 -10.14 -8.69 -0.76
N ASN A 44 -9.89 -8.25 -2.00
CA ASN A 44 -10.36 -6.96 -2.55
C ASN A 44 -9.78 -5.70 -1.90
N GLY A 45 -8.68 -5.83 -1.13
CA GLY A 45 -7.99 -4.69 -0.56
C GLY A 45 -7.31 -3.82 -1.62
N LYS A 46 -7.21 -2.51 -1.34
CA LYS A 46 -6.65 -1.51 -2.27
C LYS A 46 -5.34 -0.92 -1.75
N LEU A 47 -4.30 -0.92 -2.57
CA LEU A 47 -3.05 -0.22 -2.32
C LEU A 47 -3.00 1.02 -3.22
N VAL A 48 -2.86 2.21 -2.64
CA VAL A 48 -2.73 3.46 -3.37
C VAL A 48 -1.32 4.00 -3.17
N LEU A 49 -0.55 4.04 -4.25
CA LEU A 49 0.80 4.59 -4.32
C LEU A 49 0.69 6.09 -4.61
N VAL A 50 1.25 6.89 -3.71
CA VAL A 50 1.25 8.36 -3.74
C VAL A 50 2.68 8.89 -3.80
N GLY A 51 3.65 8.13 -3.29
CA GLY A 51 5.07 8.42 -3.45
C GLY A 51 5.52 8.30 -4.90
N LEU A 52 6.51 9.13 -5.28
CA LEU A 52 7.21 9.04 -6.55
C LEU A 52 8.61 8.44 -6.32
N PRO A 53 8.77 7.14 -6.52
CA PRO A 53 10.05 6.46 -6.41
C PRO A 53 10.85 6.59 -7.71
N GLU A 54 12.14 6.87 -7.61
CA GLU A 54 13.04 7.04 -8.76
C GLU A 54 13.38 5.71 -9.47
N LYS A 55 13.11 4.58 -8.82
CA LYS A 55 13.39 3.22 -9.34
C LYS A 55 12.08 2.44 -9.48
N PRO A 56 12.00 1.50 -10.44
CA PRO A 56 10.83 0.66 -10.63
C PRO A 56 10.53 -0.17 -9.37
N LEU A 57 9.24 -0.28 -9.02
CA LEU A 57 8.80 -1.12 -7.91
C LEU A 57 8.64 -2.56 -8.36
N ASP A 58 9.12 -3.49 -7.53
CA ASP A 58 8.84 -4.91 -7.69
C ASP A 58 7.42 -5.24 -7.22
N LEU A 59 6.53 -5.46 -8.19
CA LEU A 59 5.15 -5.85 -7.96
C LEU A 59 4.93 -7.31 -8.35
N LEU A 60 4.66 -8.17 -7.37
CA LEU A 60 4.35 -9.57 -7.62
C LEU A 60 2.89 -9.74 -8.08
N ALA A 61 2.69 -10.28 -9.29
CA ALA A 61 1.35 -10.53 -9.84
C ALA A 61 0.57 -11.61 -9.07
N PHE A 62 1.27 -12.60 -8.52
CA PHE A 62 0.66 -13.74 -7.83
C PHE A 62 -0.26 -13.33 -6.66
N PRO A 63 0.19 -12.53 -5.66
CA PRO A 63 -0.68 -12.07 -4.57
C PRO A 63 -1.80 -11.12 -5.01
N LEU A 64 -1.67 -10.44 -6.16
CA LEU A 64 -2.72 -9.59 -6.73
C LEU A 64 -3.87 -10.43 -7.27
N ILE A 65 -3.55 -11.45 -8.07
CA ILE A 65 -4.52 -12.37 -8.67
C ILE A 65 -5.19 -13.21 -7.58
N MET A 66 -4.40 -13.83 -6.70
CA MET A 66 -4.93 -14.67 -5.61
C MET A 66 -5.79 -13.89 -4.61
N GLY A 67 -5.42 -12.63 -4.33
CA GLY A 67 -6.13 -11.80 -3.35
C GLY A 67 -7.19 -10.85 -3.94
N ARG A 68 -7.38 -10.84 -5.27
CA ARG A 68 -8.16 -9.81 -5.99
C ARG A 68 -7.80 -8.39 -5.55
N LYS A 69 -6.51 -8.12 -5.36
CA LYS A 69 -6.02 -6.84 -4.81
C LYS A 69 -5.82 -5.84 -5.93
N LEU A 70 -6.10 -4.57 -5.64
CA LEU A 70 -5.97 -3.47 -6.59
C LEU A 70 -4.80 -2.58 -6.18
N VAL A 71 -3.92 -2.27 -7.13
CA VAL A 71 -2.85 -1.27 -6.96
C VAL A 71 -3.17 -0.09 -7.87
N ALA A 72 -3.28 1.10 -7.29
CA ALA A 72 -3.53 2.35 -8.00
C ALA A 72 -2.41 3.34 -7.70
N GLY A 73 -2.08 4.20 -8.66
CA GLY A 73 -1.18 5.34 -8.46
C GLY A 73 -1.99 6.65 -8.45
N CYS A 74 -1.63 7.58 -7.58
CA CYS A 74 -2.16 8.94 -7.57
C CYS A 74 -1.01 9.95 -7.58
N GLY A 75 -0.87 10.71 -8.67
CA GLY A 75 0.12 11.78 -8.78
C GLY A 75 -0.27 13.10 -8.13
N ILE A 76 -1.50 13.20 -7.61
CA ILE A 76 -2.00 14.40 -6.91
C ILE A 76 -1.81 14.16 -5.41
N ALA A 77 -0.55 14.19 -5.00
CA ALA A 77 -0.09 13.98 -3.63
C ALA A 77 0.23 15.28 -2.89
N GLY A 78 -0.16 16.44 -3.45
CA GLY A 78 0.09 17.75 -2.90
C GLY A 78 -1.21 18.44 -2.57
N ILE A 79 -1.34 18.91 -1.33
CA ILE A 79 -2.17 20.09 -1.05
C ILE A 79 -1.55 21.21 -1.89
N ASN A 80 -2.35 21.85 -2.74
CA ASN A 80 -2.02 23.18 -3.24
C ASN A 80 -2.32 24.19 -2.12
#